data_AF-A0A538JGB7-F1
#
_entry.id   AF-A0A538JGB7-F1
#
_cell.length_a   1.000
_cell.length_b   1.000
_cell.length_c   1.000
_cell.angle_alpha   90.00
_cell.angle_beta   90.00
_cell.angle_gamma   90.00
#
_symmetry.space_group_name_H-M   'P 1'
#
loop_
_entity.id
_entity.type
_entity.pdbx_description
1 polymer ?
#
loop_
_entity_poly.entity_id
_entity_poly.type
_entity_poly.pdbx_seq_one_letter_code
_entity_poly.pdbx_strand_id
1 'polypeptide(L)'
;MGGAHRMGRARPPSAAPRRARDRGRVARARRPGVRRRRLELRQPRRLRRSPRALRADDGGRRARAAGRPARPARARPPHPARAGHRRAGRPLARAHPRRAAPHWRRAARRAGGRAGRPLRGDRLPGRRGRHGVGRARDRARSRAAAGRRRAMSTPTGPGDHEESATPGMDRRTFLLRTAEVGLGVAAAGLVGARLLQHPARPWDRSAFPPVGRSRVAVLRATSYDRDLEAVVADGLRQVGADVRGKTVLLKPNLVEFDPLTAINTDPRLVAAAVVAFRRLGAASVSVGEGPGHRRDTEYVVSRSGLLDALRAVEAPFVDLNTAPLVRRPLQSRFTDLRELWLPDVVVRSDVVVSMPKMKTHHWGGVTLSLKNCFGCVPGRVYGWPKNVLHWAGLEQSIVDVAAAVRPDIAIVDGIVGMDGNGPISGERKNAGLLVFGTDPVATDATAAQAMGVDPERVGYLTEAGRFLGQVHLDELTQAGEDPGRVAVPFRLLPEFAHLRAGTTASAPPARSGKGSGA
;
A
#
# COMPACT_ATOMS: atom_id res chain seq x y z
N MET A 1 -9.36 69.49 14.71
CA MET A 1 -9.22 70.45 15.84
C MET A 1 -9.78 69.74 17.07
N GLY A 2 -8.93 69.13 17.91
CA GLY A 2 -8.29 69.74 19.09
C GLY A 2 -9.31 69.73 20.25
N GLY A 3 -9.23 68.96 21.34
CA GLY A 3 -8.08 68.51 22.13
C GLY A 3 -8.04 69.32 23.42
N ALA A 4 -8.34 68.74 24.59
CA ALA A 4 -7.97 69.31 25.89
C ALA A 4 -7.96 68.27 27.02
N HIS A 5 -6.86 68.31 27.77
CA HIS A 5 -6.40 67.47 28.87
C HIS A 5 -6.97 67.86 30.25
N ARG A 6 -6.87 66.94 31.22
CA ARG A 6 -6.38 67.14 32.61
C ARG A 6 -6.13 65.74 33.22
N MET A 7 -4.89 65.26 33.45
CA MET A 7 -3.99 65.47 34.61
C MET A 7 -4.73 65.48 35.96
N GLY A 8 -4.41 64.71 37.02
CA GLY A 8 -3.28 63.87 37.40
C GLY A 8 -3.10 63.91 38.93
N ARG A 9 -2.26 63.00 39.48
CA ARG A 9 -1.74 62.88 40.89
C ARG A 9 -2.57 61.99 41.84
N ALA A 10 -2.01 61.20 42.77
CA ALA A 10 -0.67 60.66 43.07
C ALA A 10 -0.83 59.58 44.19
N ARG A 11 0.10 58.60 44.27
CA ARG A 11 0.24 57.51 45.26
C ARG A 11 1.01 57.97 46.54
N PRO A 12 1.53 57.06 47.42
CA PRO A 12 0.95 56.18 48.47
C PRO A 12 1.58 56.55 49.87
N PRO A 13 1.61 55.73 50.97
CA PRO A 13 2.54 54.57 51.08
C PRO A 13 2.18 53.38 52.04
N SER A 14 2.97 52.32 51.86
CA SER A 14 3.44 51.21 52.73
C SER A 14 3.03 51.04 54.21
N ALA A 15 2.88 49.78 54.65
CA ALA A 15 3.88 49.05 55.48
C ALA A 15 3.31 47.74 56.08
N ALA A 16 4.11 46.68 56.07
CA ALA A 16 3.86 45.42 56.78
C ALA A 16 4.52 45.43 58.18
N PRO A 17 4.14 44.47 59.05
CA PRO A 17 5.20 43.72 59.75
C PRO A 17 4.96 42.21 59.84
N ARG A 18 6.08 41.48 59.99
CA ARG A 18 6.21 40.02 60.20
C ARG A 18 6.14 39.67 61.70
N ARG A 19 5.64 38.45 62.02
CA ARG A 19 5.96 37.48 63.13
C ARG A 19 4.69 36.63 63.37
N ALA A 20 4.66 35.37 63.77
CA ALA A 20 5.62 34.35 64.19
C ALA A 20 4.97 32.94 64.00
N ARG A 21 5.79 31.88 64.09
CA ARG A 21 5.38 30.46 64.13
C ARG A 21 4.77 30.14 65.52
N ASP A 22 3.72 29.31 65.61
CA ASP A 22 3.79 27.96 66.20
C ASP A 22 2.47 27.15 66.11
N ARG A 23 2.66 25.83 65.96
CA ARG A 23 1.83 24.62 66.23
C ARG A 23 0.30 24.68 66.37
N GLY A 24 -0.37 23.86 65.55
CA GLY A 24 -1.67 23.25 65.83
C GLY A 24 -1.86 21.92 65.08
N ARG A 25 -1.96 20.82 65.82
CA ARG A 25 -2.27 19.44 65.34
C ARG A 25 -3.68 19.37 64.75
N VAL A 26 -3.88 18.64 63.65
CA VAL A 26 -5.16 17.97 63.35
C VAL A 26 -4.92 16.57 62.75
N ALA A 27 -5.76 15.64 63.21
CA ALA A 27 -5.67 14.19 63.11
C ALA A 27 -5.97 13.59 61.72
N ARG A 28 -5.55 12.33 61.57
CA ARG A 28 -5.74 11.44 60.41
C ARG A 28 -7.23 11.10 60.18
N ALA A 29 -7.65 11.13 58.92
CA ALA A 29 -8.77 10.33 58.42
C ALA A 29 -8.36 9.58 57.14
N ARG A 30 -8.37 8.25 57.22
CA ARG A 30 -8.09 7.30 56.14
C ARG A 30 -9.30 7.24 55.18
N ARG A 31 -9.04 7.25 53.87
CA ARG A 31 -10.06 7.04 52.84
C ARG A 31 -10.52 5.56 52.83
N PRO A 32 -11.83 5.28 52.61
CA PRO A 32 -12.38 3.93 52.67
C PRO A 32 -11.96 3.09 51.45
N GLY A 33 -11.66 1.82 51.71
CA GLY A 33 -11.23 0.84 50.72
C GLY A 33 -12.37 0.34 49.84
N VAL A 34 -12.15 0.33 48.53
CA VAL A 34 -13.00 -0.34 47.56
C VAL A 34 -12.53 -1.78 47.40
N ARG A 35 -13.37 -2.73 47.82
CA ARG A 35 -13.16 -4.18 47.67
C ARG A 35 -13.09 -4.56 46.18
N ARG A 36 -11.99 -5.19 45.75
CA ARG A 36 -11.92 -5.88 44.46
C ARG A 36 -12.83 -7.11 44.52
N ARG A 37 -13.98 -7.07 43.84
CA ARG A 37 -14.72 -8.30 43.51
C ARG A 37 -14.01 -8.98 42.34
N ARG A 38 -13.49 -10.18 42.58
CA ARG A 38 -13.01 -11.11 41.56
C ARG A 38 -14.25 -11.65 40.83
N LEU A 39 -14.44 -11.29 39.57
CA LEU A 39 -15.46 -11.89 38.72
C LEU A 39 -14.87 -13.18 38.15
N GLU A 40 -15.24 -14.33 38.71
CA GLU A 40 -14.93 -15.63 38.10
C GLU A 40 -15.90 -15.86 36.94
N LEU A 41 -15.40 -15.75 35.72
CA LEU A 41 -16.11 -16.18 34.52
C LEU A 41 -16.13 -17.72 34.49
N ARG A 42 -17.27 -18.30 34.88
CA ARG A 42 -17.59 -19.71 34.66
C ARG A 42 -17.57 -20.01 33.16
N GLN A 43 -16.76 -20.99 32.75
CA GLN A 43 -16.77 -21.53 31.40
C GLN A 43 -18.13 -22.20 31.09
N PRO A 44 -18.73 -21.99 29.90
CA PRO A 44 -19.87 -22.78 29.49
C PRO A 44 -19.45 -24.21 29.11
N ARG A 45 -20.18 -25.18 29.68
CA ARG A 45 -20.03 -26.61 29.46
C ARG A 45 -20.24 -26.97 27.98
N ARG A 46 -19.34 -27.80 27.46
CA ARG A 46 -19.45 -28.47 26.15
C ARG A 46 -20.73 -29.32 26.10
N LEU A 47 -21.66 -28.98 25.21
CA LEU A 47 -22.70 -29.90 24.75
C LEU A 47 -22.13 -30.70 23.57
N ARG A 48 -21.76 -31.96 23.83
CA ARG A 48 -21.54 -32.97 22.79
C ARG A 48 -22.90 -33.29 22.16
N ARG A 49 -23.06 -33.06 20.86
CA ARG A 49 -24.10 -33.71 20.05
C ARG A 49 -23.41 -34.63 19.04
N SER A 50 -23.63 -35.93 19.21
CA SER A 50 -23.26 -36.97 18.26
C SER A 50 -24.16 -36.93 17.03
N PRO A 51 -23.66 -37.29 15.83
CA PRO A 51 -24.50 -37.44 14.65
C PRO A 51 -25.23 -38.79 14.70
N ARG A 52 -26.57 -38.77 14.59
CA ARG A 52 -27.34 -39.96 14.24
C ARG A 52 -27.61 -39.95 12.74
N ALA A 53 -27.09 -40.98 12.08
CA ALA A 53 -27.46 -41.39 10.74
C ALA A 53 -28.92 -41.88 10.73
N LEU A 54 -29.67 -41.52 9.69
CA LEU A 54 -30.88 -42.24 9.29
C LEU A 54 -30.74 -42.54 7.80
N ARG A 55 -30.72 -43.84 7.51
CA ARG A 55 -30.77 -44.43 6.17
C ARG A 55 -32.19 -44.33 5.61
N ALA A 56 -32.23 -44.36 4.29
CA ALA A 56 -33.39 -44.58 3.45
C ALA A 56 -34.12 -45.88 3.81
N ASP A 57 -35.43 -45.89 3.61
CA ASP A 57 -36.12 -47.08 3.12
C ASP A 57 -37.29 -46.72 2.20
N ASP A 58 -37.51 -47.64 1.27
CA ASP A 58 -38.34 -47.61 0.08
C ASP A 58 -39.84 -47.87 0.36
N GLY A 59 -40.66 -47.54 -0.65
CA GLY A 59 -42.02 -48.06 -0.84
C GLY A 59 -43.06 -46.94 -0.88
N GLY A 60 -43.86 -46.72 -1.93
CA GLY A 60 -44.21 -47.57 -3.05
C GLY A 60 -45.73 -47.47 -3.29
N ARG A 61 -46.09 -46.78 -4.39
CA ARG A 61 -47.29 -46.94 -5.24
C ARG A 61 -48.64 -46.26 -4.89
N ARG A 62 -49.05 -45.42 -5.88
CA ARG A 62 -50.36 -45.32 -6.60
C ARG A 62 -51.55 -44.71 -5.83
N ALA A 63 -52.46 -43.88 -6.38
CA ALA A 63 -52.73 -43.39 -7.74
C ALA A 63 -53.65 -42.13 -7.72
N ARG A 64 -53.48 -41.28 -8.75
CA ARG A 64 -54.46 -40.52 -9.58
C ARG A 64 -55.68 -39.80 -8.94
N ALA A 65 -55.72 -38.47 -9.11
CA ALA A 65 -56.81 -37.68 -9.74
C ALA A 65 -56.35 -36.20 -9.82
N ALA A 66 -56.05 -35.65 -11.01
CA ALA A 66 -56.93 -34.84 -11.86
C ALA A 66 -57.45 -33.54 -11.20
N GLY A 67 -56.89 -32.40 -11.60
CA GLY A 67 -57.39 -31.05 -11.27
C GLY A 67 -56.44 -29.94 -11.79
N ARG A 68 -56.80 -29.33 -12.92
CA ARG A 68 -56.06 -28.28 -13.64
C ARG A 68 -56.13 -26.89 -12.94
N PRO A 69 -55.28 -25.91 -13.34
CA PRO A 69 -54.88 -24.79 -12.49
C PRO A 69 -55.74 -23.53 -12.65
N ALA A 70 -55.84 -22.73 -11.58
CA ALA A 70 -56.44 -21.39 -11.60
C ALA A 70 -55.37 -20.29 -11.47
N ARG A 71 -55.34 -19.38 -12.45
CA ARG A 71 -54.79 -18.01 -12.41
C ARG A 71 -55.50 -17.20 -13.53
N PRO A 72 -55.52 -15.85 -13.52
CA PRO A 72 -55.53 -14.90 -12.40
C PRO A 72 -56.68 -13.86 -12.54
N ALA A 73 -57.05 -13.19 -11.44
CA ALA A 73 -58.02 -12.09 -11.48
C ALA A 73 -57.36 -10.80 -12.02
N ARG A 74 -57.99 -10.23 -13.05
CA ARG A 74 -57.71 -8.91 -13.63
C ARG A 74 -58.39 -7.82 -12.79
N ALA A 75 -57.63 -6.82 -12.33
CA ALA A 75 -58.18 -5.56 -11.85
C ALA A 75 -57.87 -4.45 -12.85
N ARG A 76 -58.91 -3.68 -13.20
CA ARG A 76 -58.90 -2.55 -14.14
C ARG A 76 -58.19 -1.31 -13.55
N PRO A 77 -57.66 -0.40 -14.39
CA PRO A 77 -57.01 0.84 -13.97
C PRO A 77 -58.01 2.00 -13.81
N PRO A 78 -57.70 3.04 -13.02
CA PRO A 78 -58.34 4.34 -13.17
C PRO A 78 -57.47 5.29 -14.03
N HIS A 79 -58.15 5.99 -14.95
CA HIS A 79 -57.64 7.10 -15.78
C HIS A 79 -58.06 8.46 -15.16
N PRO A 80 -57.62 9.63 -15.70
CA PRO A 80 -57.00 10.70 -14.92
C PRO A 80 -57.95 11.89 -14.63
N ALA A 81 -57.67 12.63 -13.55
CA ALA A 81 -58.28 13.94 -13.31
C ALA A 81 -57.40 15.06 -13.88
N ARG A 82 -58.07 15.98 -14.59
CA ARG A 82 -57.52 17.13 -15.31
C ARG A 82 -57.07 18.28 -14.40
N ALA A 83 -56.21 19.08 -15.00
CA ALA A 83 -55.69 20.40 -14.66
C ALA A 83 -56.60 21.34 -13.86
N GLY A 84 -55.97 22.04 -12.92
CA GLY A 84 -56.42 23.33 -12.37
C GLY A 84 -55.25 24.31 -12.35
N HIS A 85 -55.26 25.28 -13.28
CA HIS A 85 -54.40 26.45 -13.24
C HIS A 85 -54.75 27.34 -12.05
N ARG A 86 -53.77 27.71 -11.21
CA ARG A 86 -53.76 29.02 -10.52
C ARG A 86 -52.35 29.61 -10.46
N ARG A 87 -52.35 30.94 -10.59
CA ARG A 87 -51.27 31.85 -10.96
C ARG A 87 -50.25 32.11 -9.85
N ALA A 88 -49.03 32.39 -10.30
CA ALA A 88 -48.06 33.39 -9.87
C ALA A 88 -48.05 33.83 -8.39
N GLY A 89 -46.98 33.43 -7.68
CA GLY A 89 -46.44 34.12 -6.52
C GLY A 89 -44.91 34.28 -6.67
N ARG A 90 -44.42 35.52 -6.66
CA ARG A 90 -43.01 35.92 -6.75
C ARG A 90 -42.13 35.22 -5.69
N PRO A 91 -40.88 34.83 -5.98
CA PRO A 91 -39.92 34.52 -4.92
C PRO A 91 -39.28 35.81 -4.39
N LEU A 92 -39.44 36.03 -3.09
CA LEU A 92 -38.72 37.01 -2.29
C LEU A 92 -37.23 36.66 -2.24
N ALA A 93 -36.40 37.63 -2.61
CA ALA A 93 -34.98 37.64 -2.35
C ALA A 93 -34.69 37.71 -0.84
N ARG A 94 -33.71 36.90 -0.37
CA ARG A 94 -32.87 37.02 0.85
C ARG A 94 -32.23 35.64 1.08
N ALA A 95 -30.97 35.47 1.47
CA ALA A 95 -29.81 36.30 1.64
C ALA A 95 -28.63 35.31 1.77
N HIS A 96 -27.49 35.61 1.15
CA HIS A 96 -26.26 34.84 1.31
C HIS A 96 -25.71 34.97 2.74
N PRO A 97 -25.39 33.88 3.44
CA PRO A 97 -24.41 33.95 4.51
C PRO A 97 -23.01 33.76 3.91
N ARG A 98 -22.25 34.86 3.85
CA ARG A 98 -20.79 34.83 3.74
C ARG A 98 -20.24 33.96 4.87
N ARG A 99 -19.59 32.83 4.55
CA ARG A 99 -18.79 32.07 5.53
C ARG A 99 -17.31 32.30 5.28
N ALA A 100 -16.67 32.80 6.32
CA ALA A 100 -15.26 33.10 6.44
C ALA A 100 -14.39 31.86 6.23
N ALA A 101 -13.30 32.04 5.49
CA ALA A 101 -12.20 31.09 5.40
C ALA A 101 -11.32 31.17 6.66
N PRO A 102 -10.85 30.05 7.25
CA PRO A 102 -9.83 30.11 8.28
C PRO A 102 -8.45 30.26 7.63
N HIS A 103 -7.83 31.42 7.86
CA HIS A 103 -6.43 31.69 7.59
C HIS A 103 -5.53 30.86 8.53
N TRP A 104 -4.76 29.91 7.99
CA TRP A 104 -3.60 29.34 8.68
C TRP A 104 -2.32 29.80 7.99
N ARG A 105 -1.90 31.04 8.24
CA ARG A 105 -0.49 31.45 8.04
C ARG A 105 -0.07 32.35 9.17
N ARG A 106 0.92 31.88 9.94
CA ARG A 106 1.91 32.59 10.78
C ARG A 106 1.96 32.06 12.21
N ALA A 107 2.85 31.11 12.45
CA ALA A 107 3.55 30.94 13.73
C ALA A 107 4.78 30.04 13.55
N ALA A 108 5.87 30.59 13.00
CA ALA A 108 7.24 30.08 13.20
C ALA A 108 8.26 31.04 12.59
N ARG A 109 8.33 32.27 13.11
CA ARG A 109 9.53 33.13 13.00
C ARG A 109 9.66 33.88 14.30
N ARG A 110 10.57 33.40 15.16
CA ARG A 110 11.42 34.13 16.13
C ARG A 110 11.89 33.16 17.22
N ALA A 111 12.99 32.49 16.92
CA ALA A 111 13.97 32.04 17.91
C ALA A 111 15.32 32.01 17.18
N GLY A 112 15.85 33.20 16.91
CA GLY A 112 17.25 33.38 16.52
C GLY A 112 18.06 33.52 17.80
N GLY A 113 19.08 32.67 17.98
CA GLY A 113 19.95 32.75 19.14
C GLY A 113 20.95 31.61 19.25
N ARG A 114 22.15 31.87 18.71
CA ARG A 114 23.46 31.24 18.98
C ARG A 114 23.82 29.97 18.20
N ALA A 115 24.67 30.20 17.20
CA ALA A 115 25.53 29.24 16.56
C ALA A 115 26.56 28.67 17.56
N GLY A 116 26.69 27.34 17.58
CA GLY A 116 27.80 26.60 18.18
C GLY A 116 28.46 25.76 17.10
N ARG A 117 29.77 25.94 16.93
CA ARG A 117 30.65 25.21 16.00
C ARG A 117 30.61 23.68 16.22
N PRO A 118 30.79 22.83 15.20
CA PRO A 118 31.07 21.42 15.41
C PRO A 118 32.54 21.23 15.79
N LEU A 119 32.78 20.62 16.96
CA LEU A 119 34.09 20.09 17.35
C LEU A 119 34.36 18.79 16.58
N ARG A 120 35.51 18.75 15.90
CA ARG A 120 36.16 17.54 15.40
C ARG A 120 36.81 16.79 16.55
N GLY A 121 36.80 15.46 16.44
CA GLY A 121 37.79 14.57 17.03
C GLY A 121 37.41 14.01 18.39
N ASP A 122 37.18 12.70 18.46
CA ASP A 122 38.07 11.85 19.25
C ASP A 122 37.98 10.39 18.79
N ARG A 123 39.15 9.86 18.42
CA ARG A 123 39.45 8.45 18.23
C ARG A 123 39.81 7.88 19.60
N LEU A 124 39.24 6.75 19.98
CA LEU A 124 39.81 5.87 21.02
C LEU A 124 39.53 4.38 20.71
N PRO A 125 40.33 3.45 21.26
CA PRO A 125 41.09 2.50 20.45
C PRO A 125 40.57 1.05 20.51
N GLY A 126 41.14 0.24 19.62
CA GLY A 126 40.81 -1.17 19.44
C GLY A 126 41.13 -2.07 20.65
N ARG A 127 40.34 -3.15 20.73
CA ARG A 127 40.68 -4.34 21.50
C ARG A 127 40.80 -5.53 20.56
N ARG A 128 42.03 -6.04 20.48
CA ARG A 128 42.38 -7.34 19.93
C ARG A 128 41.86 -8.43 20.89
N GLY A 129 41.03 -9.33 20.39
CA GLY A 129 40.71 -10.60 21.04
C GLY A 129 41.25 -11.74 20.18
N ARG A 130 42.31 -12.38 20.67
CA ARG A 130 42.89 -13.62 20.13
C ARG A 130 41.85 -14.74 20.21
N HIS A 131 41.67 -15.52 19.15
CA HIS A 131 41.21 -16.90 19.26
C HIS A 131 42.06 -17.80 18.40
N GLY A 132 42.40 -18.93 19.00
CA GLY A 132 43.51 -19.80 18.66
C GLY A 132 43.21 -20.71 17.48
N VAL A 133 44.30 -21.04 16.81
CA VAL A 133 44.44 -22.08 15.81
C VAL A 133 44.28 -23.44 16.51
N GLY A 134 43.31 -24.23 16.08
CA GLY A 134 43.19 -25.65 16.40
C GLY A 134 43.11 -26.45 15.11
N ARG A 135 44.25 -27.02 14.70
CA ARG A 135 44.31 -28.03 13.62
C ARG A 135 43.80 -29.36 14.18
N ALA A 136 42.83 -29.98 13.52
CA ALA A 136 42.60 -31.41 13.60
C ALA A 136 42.60 -31.97 12.18
N ARG A 137 43.52 -32.91 11.96
CA ARG A 137 43.66 -33.72 10.76
C ARG A 137 42.55 -34.77 10.79
N ASP A 138 41.95 -35.06 9.65
CA ASP A 138 41.51 -36.42 9.37
C ASP A 138 41.70 -36.77 7.90
N ARG A 139 42.24 -37.97 7.69
CA ARG A 139 42.59 -38.60 6.40
C ARG A 139 41.62 -39.76 6.13
N ALA A 140 41.65 -40.22 4.87
CA ALA A 140 41.15 -41.50 4.33
C ALA A 140 39.69 -41.43 3.80
N ARG A 141 39.29 -41.92 2.62
CA ARG A 141 39.78 -42.80 1.53
C ARG A 141 39.08 -42.34 0.23
N SER A 142 39.71 -42.12 -0.92
CA SER A 142 40.21 -43.05 -1.95
C SER A 142 39.19 -44.05 -2.57
N ARG A 143 38.78 -43.77 -3.81
CA ARG A 143 38.55 -44.67 -4.98
C ARG A 143 38.06 -43.76 -6.13
N ALA A 144 38.32 -43.93 -7.42
CA ALA A 144 39.29 -44.63 -8.26
C ALA A 144 38.70 -44.50 -9.68
N ALA A 145 39.42 -43.96 -10.66
CA ALA A 145 39.20 -44.30 -12.07
C ALA A 145 40.44 -43.92 -12.88
N ALA A 146 40.94 -44.92 -13.60
CA ALA A 146 42.26 -44.99 -14.20
C ALA A 146 42.20 -44.88 -15.72
N GLY A 147 43.35 -44.59 -16.32
CA GLY A 147 43.66 -44.87 -17.72
C GLY A 147 44.23 -43.66 -18.46
N ARG A 148 45.33 -43.73 -19.21
CA ARG A 148 46.33 -44.77 -19.50
C ARG A 148 47.62 -44.01 -19.83
N ARG A 149 48.77 -44.45 -19.30
CA ARG A 149 50.09 -44.04 -19.78
C ARG A 149 50.58 -45.08 -20.79
N ARG A 150 51.14 -44.64 -21.91
CA ARG A 150 52.00 -45.45 -22.78
C ARG A 150 53.43 -44.91 -22.71
N ALA A 151 54.34 -45.86 -22.81
CA ALA A 151 55.70 -45.82 -22.32
C ALA A 151 56.68 -45.08 -23.23
N MET A 152 57.76 -44.62 -22.60
CA MET A 152 59.03 -44.27 -23.21
C MET A 152 59.75 -45.52 -23.73
N SER A 153 60.44 -45.37 -24.86
CA SER A 153 61.60 -46.18 -25.24
C SER A 153 62.68 -45.25 -25.78
N THR A 154 63.84 -45.25 -25.13
CA THR A 154 65.09 -44.65 -25.60
C THR A 154 65.72 -45.49 -26.71
N PRO A 155 66.53 -44.87 -27.57
CA PRO A 155 67.84 -45.47 -27.83
C PRO A 155 69.01 -44.47 -27.74
N THR A 156 70.14 -45.08 -27.45
CA THR A 156 71.53 -44.63 -27.24
C THR A 156 72.22 -44.03 -28.47
N GLY A 157 73.16 -43.09 -28.27
CA GLY A 157 74.25 -42.79 -29.21
C GLY A 157 74.79 -41.35 -29.11
N PRO A 158 76.13 -41.12 -29.13
CA PRO A 158 76.76 -39.85 -28.76
C PRO A 158 76.87 -38.90 -29.97
N GLY A 159 76.78 -37.59 -29.72
CA GLY A 159 76.96 -36.60 -30.77
C GLY A 159 76.76 -35.18 -30.25
N ASP A 160 77.90 -34.52 -30.07
CA ASP A 160 78.17 -33.13 -30.36
C ASP A 160 77.49 -32.03 -29.52
N HIS A 161 78.37 -31.19 -28.96
CA HIS A 161 78.05 -29.90 -28.40
C HIS A 161 77.37 -29.02 -29.45
N GLU A 162 76.09 -28.71 -29.27
CA GLU A 162 75.48 -27.53 -29.89
C GLU A 162 74.67 -26.75 -28.87
N GLU A 163 75.15 -25.54 -28.64
CA GLU A 163 74.57 -24.48 -27.85
C GLU A 163 73.20 -24.09 -28.46
N SER A 164 72.10 -24.69 -28.00
CA SER A 164 70.77 -24.34 -28.48
C SER A 164 70.34 -23.00 -27.88
N ALA A 165 70.62 -21.93 -28.61
CA ALA A 165 70.05 -20.61 -28.40
C ALA A 165 68.53 -20.71 -28.23
N THR A 166 68.00 -20.20 -27.11
CA THR A 166 66.57 -19.87 -27.00
C THR A 166 66.18 -19.02 -28.20
N PRO A 167 65.11 -19.33 -28.96
CA PRO A 167 64.72 -18.51 -30.10
C PRO A 167 64.46 -17.09 -29.59
N GLY A 168 65.32 -16.16 -30.00
CA GLY A 168 65.12 -14.74 -29.72
C GLY A 168 63.75 -14.36 -30.26
N MET A 169 62.84 -13.98 -29.36
CA MET A 169 61.49 -13.60 -29.73
C MET A 169 61.60 -12.39 -30.67
N ASP A 170 61.31 -12.58 -31.96
CA ASP A 170 61.41 -11.49 -32.92
C ASP A 170 60.46 -10.35 -32.52
N ARG A 171 60.90 -9.11 -32.78
CA ARG A 171 60.16 -7.89 -32.42
C ARG A 171 58.72 -7.94 -32.91
N ARG A 172 58.49 -8.54 -34.09
CA ARG A 172 57.15 -8.74 -34.65
C ARG A 172 56.29 -9.66 -33.78
N THR A 173 56.83 -10.78 -33.33
CA THR A 173 56.12 -11.75 -32.47
C THR A 173 55.86 -11.17 -31.08
N PHE A 174 56.81 -10.42 -30.53
CA PHE A 174 56.64 -9.71 -29.25
C PHE A 174 55.52 -8.67 -29.33
N LEU A 175 55.51 -7.83 -30.39
CA LEU A 175 54.47 -6.82 -30.62
C LEU A 175 53.08 -7.43 -30.81
N LEU A 176 52.98 -8.53 -31.55
CA LEU A 176 51.69 -9.24 -31.74
C LEU A 176 51.16 -9.80 -30.43
N ARG A 177 52.01 -10.46 -29.62
CA ARG A 177 51.59 -11.01 -28.32
C ARG A 177 51.25 -9.93 -27.29
N THR A 178 51.96 -8.79 -27.29
CA THR A 178 51.60 -7.66 -26.42
C THR A 178 50.29 -7.00 -26.86
N ALA A 179 50.01 -6.92 -28.16
CA ALA A 179 48.72 -6.45 -28.66
C ALA A 179 47.57 -7.39 -28.27
N GLU A 180 47.75 -8.71 -28.38
CA GLU A 180 46.75 -9.71 -27.97
C GLU A 180 46.44 -9.64 -26.47
N VAL A 181 47.46 -9.56 -25.61
CA VAL A 181 47.29 -9.39 -24.16
C VAL A 181 46.64 -8.04 -23.84
N GLY A 182 47.05 -6.97 -24.51
CA GLY A 182 46.46 -5.64 -24.37
C GLY A 182 44.97 -5.62 -24.74
N LEU A 183 44.59 -6.30 -25.83
CA LEU A 183 43.18 -6.46 -26.23
C LEU A 183 42.38 -7.26 -25.20
N GLY A 184 42.95 -8.36 -24.69
CA GLY A 184 42.30 -9.19 -23.67
C GLY A 184 42.03 -8.44 -22.36
N VAL A 185 43.00 -7.65 -21.90
CA VAL A 185 42.86 -6.80 -20.70
C VAL A 185 41.87 -5.66 -20.94
N ALA A 186 41.89 -5.03 -22.11
CA ALA A 186 40.93 -3.98 -22.47
C ALA A 186 39.48 -4.52 -22.56
N ALA A 187 39.29 -5.69 -23.17
CA ALA A 187 37.97 -6.34 -23.25
C ALA A 187 37.46 -6.76 -21.87
N ALA A 188 38.31 -7.37 -21.03
CA ALA A 188 37.97 -7.72 -19.65
C ALA A 188 37.68 -6.47 -18.80
N GLY A 189 38.43 -5.39 -18.99
CA GLY A 189 38.21 -4.10 -18.37
C GLY A 189 36.89 -3.46 -18.79
N LEU A 190 36.52 -3.55 -20.08
CA LEU A 190 35.23 -3.07 -20.58
C LEU A 190 34.06 -3.88 -20.02
N VAL A 191 34.17 -5.21 -19.97
CA VAL A 191 33.14 -6.08 -19.40
C VAL A 191 33.01 -5.84 -17.89
N GLY A 192 34.13 -5.72 -17.17
CA GLY A 192 34.17 -5.38 -15.75
C GLY A 192 33.56 -4.00 -15.47
N ALA A 193 33.90 -2.99 -16.26
CA ALA A 193 33.30 -1.66 -16.18
C ALA A 193 31.80 -1.70 -16.48
N ARG A 194 31.34 -2.49 -17.47
CA ARG A 194 29.91 -2.64 -17.79
C ARG A 194 29.14 -3.33 -16.68
N LEU A 195 29.74 -4.35 -16.04
CA LEU A 195 29.16 -5.02 -14.87
C LEU A 195 29.11 -4.12 -13.63
N LEU A 196 30.11 -3.25 -13.43
CA LEU A 196 30.14 -2.24 -12.37
C LEU A 196 29.24 -1.02 -12.65
N GLN A 197 28.95 -0.73 -13.91
CA GLN A 197 28.07 0.35 -14.37
C GLN A 197 26.59 -0.04 -14.41
N HIS A 198 26.24 -1.33 -14.27
CA HIS A 198 24.86 -1.68 -13.98
C HIS A 198 24.57 -1.28 -12.53
N PRO A 199 23.78 -0.21 -12.28
CA PRO A 199 23.38 0.10 -10.92
C PRO A 199 22.75 -1.17 -10.34
N ALA A 200 23.26 -1.60 -9.18
CA ALA A 200 22.68 -2.73 -8.47
C ALA A 200 21.18 -2.47 -8.39
N ARG A 201 20.38 -3.40 -8.93
CA ARG A 201 18.92 -3.25 -8.94
C ARG A 201 18.47 -3.03 -7.50
N PRO A 202 17.58 -2.06 -7.23
CA PRO A 202 17.06 -1.86 -5.88
C PRO A 202 16.08 -2.96 -5.46
N TRP A 203 16.23 -4.20 -5.95
CA TRP A 203 15.45 -5.36 -5.52
C TRP A 203 16.18 -6.68 -5.80
N ASP A 204 15.84 -7.71 -5.02
CA ASP A 204 16.30 -9.08 -5.22
C ASP A 204 15.48 -9.76 -6.32
N ARG A 205 16.11 -10.07 -7.46
CA ARG A 205 15.44 -10.76 -8.58
C ARG A 205 14.93 -12.15 -8.24
N SER A 206 15.53 -12.85 -7.28
CA SER A 206 15.07 -14.18 -6.89
C SER A 206 13.77 -14.12 -6.09
N ALA A 207 13.47 -12.96 -5.49
CA ALA A 207 12.27 -12.74 -4.68
C ALA A 207 11.03 -12.35 -5.50
N PHE A 208 11.18 -11.96 -6.77
CA PHE A 208 10.10 -11.51 -7.63
C PHE A 208 10.15 -12.22 -8.99
N PRO A 209 9.04 -12.87 -9.43
CA PRO A 209 9.00 -13.50 -10.73
C PRO A 209 9.18 -12.45 -11.85
N PRO A 210 9.65 -12.85 -13.04
CA PRO A 210 9.64 -11.97 -14.20
C PRO A 210 8.25 -11.42 -14.47
N VAL A 211 8.18 -10.12 -14.79
CA VAL A 211 6.94 -9.46 -15.21
C VAL A 211 6.50 -10.07 -16.54
N GLY A 212 5.26 -10.56 -16.59
CA GLY A 212 4.66 -11.19 -17.77
C GLY A 212 3.42 -10.43 -18.24
N ARG A 213 2.61 -11.11 -19.06
CA ARG A 213 1.28 -10.62 -19.42
C ARG A 213 0.34 -10.78 -18.23
N SER A 214 -0.45 -9.75 -17.97
CA SER A 214 -1.37 -9.71 -16.82
C SER A 214 -2.81 -9.58 -17.30
N ARG A 215 -3.74 -10.17 -16.55
CA ARG A 215 -5.18 -10.09 -16.86
C ARG A 215 -5.87 -9.10 -15.92
N VAL A 216 -6.68 -8.23 -16.51
CA VAL A 216 -7.46 -7.21 -15.81
C VAL A 216 -8.90 -7.24 -16.33
N ALA A 217 -9.86 -6.83 -15.50
CA ALA A 217 -11.26 -6.69 -15.91
C ALA A 217 -11.81 -5.33 -15.48
N VAL A 218 -12.49 -4.63 -16.38
CA VAL A 218 -13.20 -3.39 -16.07
C VAL A 218 -14.70 -3.65 -16.24
N LEU A 219 -15.46 -3.57 -15.16
CA LEU A 219 -16.91 -3.81 -15.18
C LEU A 219 -17.67 -2.53 -14.84
N ARG A 220 -18.78 -2.31 -15.54
CA ARG A 220 -19.70 -1.21 -15.20
C ARG A 220 -20.42 -1.50 -13.90
N ALA A 221 -20.35 -0.54 -12.99
CA ALA A 221 -21.10 -0.53 -11.75
C ALA A 221 -21.43 0.93 -11.41
N THR A 222 -22.63 1.37 -11.78
CA THR A 222 -23.01 2.79 -11.71
C THR A 222 -23.64 3.19 -10.38
N SER A 223 -23.88 2.23 -9.48
CA SER A 223 -24.46 2.46 -8.15
C SER A 223 -24.09 1.32 -7.21
N TYR A 224 -23.99 1.64 -5.92
CA TYR A 224 -23.81 0.67 -4.84
C TYR A 224 -25.11 -0.02 -4.40
N ASP A 225 -26.27 0.42 -4.89
CA ASP A 225 -27.59 -0.11 -4.51
C ASP A 225 -28.08 -1.24 -5.43
N ARG A 226 -27.22 -1.72 -6.34
CA ARG A 226 -27.49 -2.86 -7.23
C ARG A 226 -26.78 -4.12 -6.73
N ASP A 227 -26.93 -5.23 -7.46
CA ASP A 227 -26.30 -6.51 -7.15
C ASP A 227 -24.77 -6.46 -7.30
N LEU A 228 -24.09 -5.89 -6.30
CA LEU A 228 -22.63 -5.83 -6.22
C LEU A 228 -22.01 -7.22 -6.04
N GLU A 229 -22.73 -8.17 -5.41
CA GLU A 229 -22.22 -9.52 -5.18
C GLU A 229 -21.97 -10.25 -6.51
N ALA A 230 -22.94 -10.18 -7.42
CA ALA A 230 -22.81 -10.77 -8.75
C ALA A 230 -21.70 -10.09 -9.55
N VAL A 231 -21.62 -8.75 -9.53
CA VAL A 231 -20.57 -8.00 -10.25
C VAL A 231 -19.18 -8.33 -9.72
N VAL A 232 -18.99 -8.40 -8.40
CA VAL A 232 -17.69 -8.76 -7.82
C VAL A 232 -17.34 -10.21 -8.13
N ALA A 233 -18.29 -11.14 -8.02
CA ALA A 233 -18.05 -12.53 -8.37
C ALA A 233 -17.72 -12.73 -9.86
N ASP A 234 -18.36 -11.97 -10.75
CA ASP A 234 -18.04 -11.96 -12.19
C ASP A 234 -16.64 -11.39 -12.44
N GLY A 235 -16.31 -10.22 -11.88
CA GLY A 235 -14.99 -9.61 -12.01
C GLY A 235 -13.86 -10.52 -11.55
N LEU A 236 -14.02 -11.19 -10.40
CA LEU A 236 -13.05 -12.17 -9.88
C LEU A 236 -12.89 -13.38 -10.81
N ARG A 237 -13.97 -13.87 -11.43
CA ARG A 237 -13.89 -14.97 -12.42
C ARG A 237 -13.18 -14.54 -13.70
N GLN A 238 -13.47 -13.34 -14.21
CA GLN A 238 -12.87 -12.84 -15.44
C GLN A 238 -11.35 -12.72 -15.31
N VAL A 239 -10.84 -12.30 -14.15
CA VAL A 239 -9.38 -12.22 -13.88
C VAL A 239 -8.76 -13.54 -13.46
N GLY A 240 -9.54 -14.62 -13.35
CA GLY A 240 -9.06 -15.95 -12.98
C GLY A 240 -8.60 -16.06 -11.52
N ALA A 241 -9.21 -15.30 -10.61
CA ALA A 241 -8.87 -15.34 -9.18
C ALA A 241 -9.19 -16.72 -8.59
N ASP A 242 -8.16 -17.43 -8.13
CA ASP A 242 -8.30 -18.70 -7.42
C ASP A 242 -8.22 -18.50 -5.90
N VAL A 243 -9.36 -18.66 -5.23
CA VAL A 243 -9.50 -18.46 -3.77
C VAL A 243 -10.05 -19.67 -3.04
N ARG A 244 -10.32 -20.77 -3.76
CA ARG A 244 -10.97 -21.94 -3.18
C ARG A 244 -10.08 -22.58 -2.11
N GLY A 245 -10.63 -22.76 -0.91
CA GLY A 245 -9.92 -23.29 0.25
C GLY A 245 -8.92 -22.34 0.89
N LYS A 246 -8.78 -21.10 0.39
CA LYS A 246 -7.78 -20.12 0.87
C LYS A 246 -8.33 -19.21 1.97
N THR A 247 -7.45 -18.76 2.85
CA THR A 247 -7.73 -17.70 3.82
C THR A 247 -7.55 -16.32 3.16
N VAL A 248 -8.60 -15.51 3.15
CA VAL A 248 -8.63 -14.22 2.44
C VAL A 248 -8.69 -13.05 3.43
N LEU A 249 -7.79 -12.09 3.26
CA LEU A 249 -7.83 -10.80 3.95
C LEU A 249 -8.22 -9.69 2.97
N LEU A 250 -9.40 -9.10 3.16
CA LEU A 250 -9.83 -7.91 2.41
C LEU A 250 -9.30 -6.65 3.08
N LYS A 251 -8.66 -5.79 2.29
CA LYS A 251 -8.00 -4.57 2.74
C LYS A 251 -8.64 -3.34 2.07
N PRO A 252 -9.79 -2.85 2.56
CA PRO A 252 -10.44 -1.65 2.03
C PRO A 252 -9.62 -0.39 2.30
N ASN A 253 -9.88 0.70 1.58
CA ASN A 253 -9.30 1.98 1.90
C ASN A 253 -10.10 2.67 3.01
N LEU A 254 -9.47 2.87 4.17
CA LEU A 254 -9.98 3.75 5.24
C LEU A 254 -8.91 4.77 5.63
N VAL A 255 -9.29 6.05 5.67
CA VAL A 255 -8.37 7.15 6.02
C VAL A 255 -8.98 8.06 7.09
N GLU A 256 -10.17 8.56 6.80
CA GLU A 256 -10.89 9.60 7.52
C GLU A 256 -12.39 9.41 7.23
N PHE A 257 -13.28 9.98 8.03
CA PHE A 257 -14.72 9.96 7.73
C PHE A 257 -15.29 11.36 7.52
N ASP A 258 -15.84 11.58 6.32
CA ASP A 258 -16.75 12.68 6.01
C ASP A 258 -17.86 12.15 5.09
N PRO A 259 -19.15 12.18 5.50
CA PRO A 259 -20.26 11.63 4.73
C PRO A 259 -20.51 12.36 3.40
N LEU A 260 -19.95 13.55 3.24
CA LEU A 260 -20.11 14.36 2.03
C LEU A 260 -19.04 14.08 0.97
N THR A 261 -18.12 13.15 1.23
CA THR A 261 -16.97 12.86 0.38
C THR A 261 -16.90 11.37 0.03
N ALA A 262 -15.99 11.02 -0.88
CA ALA A 262 -15.72 9.63 -1.27
C ALA A 262 -14.29 9.23 -0.87
N ILE A 263 -13.94 9.41 0.41
CA ILE A 263 -12.58 9.15 0.92
C ILE A 263 -12.26 7.66 0.92
N ASN A 264 -13.22 6.85 1.36
CA ASN A 264 -13.06 5.45 1.73
C ASN A 264 -13.79 4.53 0.74
N THR A 265 -13.31 3.30 0.59
CA THR A 265 -14.04 2.23 -0.12
C THR A 265 -15.42 2.06 0.48
N ASP A 266 -16.46 1.94 -0.36
CA ASP A 266 -17.84 1.90 0.14
C ASP A 266 -18.09 0.60 0.93
N PRO A 267 -18.66 0.67 2.15
CA PRO A 267 -18.96 -0.51 2.96
C PRO A 267 -19.79 -1.58 2.25
N ARG A 268 -20.73 -1.18 1.37
CA ARG A 268 -21.58 -2.12 0.62
C ARG A 268 -20.75 -2.96 -0.35
N LEU A 269 -19.75 -2.35 -0.99
CA LEU A 269 -18.80 -3.07 -1.84
C LEU A 269 -17.93 -4.03 -1.03
N VAL A 270 -17.49 -3.64 0.16
CA VAL A 270 -16.72 -4.52 1.05
C VAL A 270 -17.56 -5.74 1.47
N ALA A 271 -18.81 -5.53 1.90
CA ALA A 271 -19.72 -6.62 2.25
C ALA A 271 -20.00 -7.53 1.04
N ALA A 272 -20.24 -6.96 -0.14
CA ALA A 272 -20.43 -7.73 -1.36
C ALA A 272 -19.20 -8.57 -1.72
N ALA A 273 -17.99 -8.03 -1.54
CA ALA A 273 -16.76 -8.79 -1.73
C ALA A 273 -16.65 -9.96 -0.76
N VAL A 274 -16.96 -9.77 0.53
CA VAL A 274 -16.98 -10.88 1.50
C VAL A 274 -17.87 -12.03 1.01
N VAL A 275 -19.10 -11.71 0.58
CA VAL A 275 -20.04 -12.72 0.09
C VAL A 275 -19.52 -13.40 -1.18
N ALA A 276 -18.99 -12.63 -2.13
CA ALA A 276 -18.43 -13.15 -3.37
C ALA A 276 -17.25 -14.11 -3.14
N PHE A 277 -16.27 -13.75 -2.29
CA PHE A 277 -15.14 -14.62 -1.97
C PHE A 277 -15.59 -15.92 -1.29
N ARG A 278 -16.56 -15.87 -0.38
CA ARG A 278 -17.15 -17.07 0.24
C ARG A 278 -17.85 -17.95 -0.79
N ARG A 279 -18.64 -17.38 -1.71
CA ARG A 279 -19.30 -18.11 -2.80
C ARG A 279 -18.31 -18.77 -3.76
N LEU A 280 -17.15 -18.16 -3.97
CA LEU A 280 -16.05 -18.73 -4.76
C LEU A 280 -15.25 -19.81 -3.99
N GLY A 281 -15.63 -20.11 -2.75
CA GLY A 281 -15.09 -21.22 -1.97
C GLY A 281 -13.94 -20.87 -1.06
N ALA A 282 -13.70 -19.60 -0.73
CA ALA A 282 -12.72 -19.21 0.29
C ALA A 282 -13.00 -19.92 1.63
N ALA A 283 -11.96 -20.44 2.28
CA ALA A 283 -12.10 -21.13 3.56
C ALA A 283 -12.49 -20.18 4.70
N SER A 284 -11.96 -18.94 4.64
CA SER A 284 -12.35 -17.86 5.56
C SER A 284 -12.11 -16.51 4.89
N VAL A 285 -12.94 -15.52 5.22
CA VAL A 285 -12.77 -14.14 4.75
C VAL A 285 -12.80 -13.21 5.96
N SER A 286 -11.77 -12.39 6.11
CA SER A 286 -11.66 -11.35 7.13
C SER A 286 -11.41 -9.99 6.48
N VAL A 287 -11.71 -8.91 7.20
CA VAL A 287 -11.50 -7.53 6.70
C VAL A 287 -10.54 -6.81 7.63
N GLY A 288 -9.43 -6.31 7.10
CA GLY A 288 -8.40 -5.64 7.90
C GLY A 288 -8.07 -4.26 7.39
N GLU A 289 -8.01 -3.29 8.30
CA GLU A 289 -7.54 -1.93 7.99
C GLU A 289 -6.76 -1.33 9.16
N GLY A 290 -5.78 -0.48 8.84
CA GLY A 290 -4.99 0.30 9.81
C GLY A 290 -4.95 1.76 9.37
N PRO A 291 -5.94 2.59 9.77
CA PRO A 291 -6.06 3.95 9.24
C PRO A 291 -4.83 4.78 9.55
N GLY A 292 -4.37 5.54 8.55
CA GLY A 292 -3.19 6.38 8.69
C GLY A 292 -3.48 7.71 9.35
N HIS A 293 -4.53 8.41 8.93
CA HIS A 293 -4.76 9.79 9.38
C HIS A 293 -5.40 9.85 10.77
N ARG A 294 -6.41 9.01 11.03
CA ARG A 294 -7.06 8.89 12.34
C ARG A 294 -6.44 7.76 13.16
N ARG A 295 -6.10 8.06 14.41
CA ARG A 295 -5.59 7.07 15.36
C ARG A 295 -6.66 6.12 15.90
N ASP A 296 -7.89 6.62 16.02
CA ASP A 296 -9.02 5.88 16.52
C ASP A 296 -9.64 5.07 15.37
N THR A 297 -9.18 3.82 15.21
CA THR A 297 -9.72 2.91 14.19
C THR A 297 -11.20 2.67 14.40
N GLU A 298 -11.64 2.44 15.65
CA GLU A 298 -13.03 2.16 16.03
C GLU A 298 -13.98 3.28 15.57
N TYR A 299 -13.57 4.54 15.78
CA TYR A 299 -14.30 5.69 15.27
C TYR A 299 -14.49 5.63 13.75
N VAL A 300 -13.42 5.40 12.98
CA VAL A 300 -13.48 5.40 11.51
C VAL A 300 -14.34 4.25 10.99
N VAL A 301 -14.19 3.04 11.53
CA VAL A 301 -14.96 1.87 11.07
C VAL A 301 -16.43 1.94 11.45
N SER A 302 -16.74 2.55 12.60
CA SER A 302 -18.12 2.82 13.03
C SER A 302 -18.77 3.88 12.15
N ARG A 303 -18.11 5.04 12.01
CA ARG A 303 -18.69 6.19 11.32
C ARG A 303 -18.81 5.99 9.83
N SER A 304 -17.89 5.24 9.22
CA SER A 304 -17.98 4.86 7.81
C SER A 304 -19.12 3.90 7.50
N GLY A 305 -19.73 3.26 8.51
CA GLY A 305 -20.72 2.19 8.31
C GLY A 305 -20.09 0.83 7.98
N LEU A 306 -18.76 0.72 8.00
CA LEU A 306 -18.08 -0.55 7.71
C LEU A 306 -18.44 -1.62 8.75
N LEU A 307 -18.40 -1.29 10.05
CA LEU A 307 -18.76 -2.28 11.08
C LEU A 307 -20.18 -2.84 10.92
N ASP A 308 -21.14 -2.01 10.51
CA ASP A 308 -22.52 -2.45 10.28
C ASP A 308 -22.61 -3.37 9.06
N ALA A 309 -21.95 -2.99 7.96
CA ALA A 309 -21.88 -3.79 6.76
C ALA A 309 -21.22 -5.17 7.01
N LEU A 310 -20.15 -5.21 7.80
CA LEU A 310 -19.46 -6.46 8.16
C LEU A 310 -20.29 -7.33 9.11
N ARG A 311 -21.03 -6.72 10.05
CA ARG A 311 -21.98 -7.45 10.91
C ARG A 311 -23.07 -8.13 10.09
N ALA A 312 -23.62 -7.45 9.09
CA ALA A 312 -24.67 -7.99 8.22
C ALA A 312 -24.23 -9.24 7.43
N VAL A 313 -22.93 -9.36 7.14
CA VAL A 313 -22.34 -10.53 6.46
C VAL A 313 -21.49 -11.39 7.38
N GLU A 314 -21.58 -11.21 8.70
CA GLU A 314 -20.83 -11.99 9.70
C GLU A 314 -19.32 -12.11 9.39
N ALA A 315 -18.67 -11.00 9.04
CA ALA A 315 -17.25 -10.95 8.74
C ALA A 315 -16.45 -10.36 9.91
N PRO A 316 -15.34 -10.99 10.34
CA PRO A 316 -14.49 -10.42 11.37
C PRO A 316 -13.71 -9.21 10.83
N PHE A 317 -13.67 -8.14 11.62
CA PHE A 317 -12.79 -7.00 11.40
C PHE A 317 -11.49 -7.14 12.19
N VAL A 318 -10.36 -6.80 11.57
CA VAL A 318 -9.04 -6.81 12.21
C VAL A 318 -8.42 -5.42 12.12
N ASP A 319 -8.22 -4.77 13.27
CA ASP A 319 -7.49 -3.51 13.33
C ASP A 319 -5.98 -3.77 13.16
N LEU A 320 -5.46 -3.41 11.99
CA LEU A 320 -4.05 -3.62 11.63
C LEU A 320 -3.11 -2.71 12.42
N ASN A 321 -3.61 -1.65 13.07
CA ASN A 321 -2.81 -0.84 13.98
C ASN A 321 -2.54 -1.54 15.32
N THR A 322 -3.40 -2.49 15.72
CA THR A 322 -3.32 -3.18 17.02
C THR A 322 -3.02 -4.69 16.93
N ALA A 323 -3.18 -5.31 15.77
CA ALA A 323 -2.83 -6.71 15.53
C ALA A 323 -1.38 -7.09 15.92
N PRO A 324 -1.08 -8.37 16.21
CA PRO A 324 0.29 -8.88 16.37
C PRO A 324 1.14 -8.58 15.13
N LEU A 325 2.43 -8.28 15.31
CA LEU A 325 3.33 -7.92 14.21
C LEU A 325 4.46 -8.93 14.04
N VAL A 326 4.92 -9.04 12.80
CA VAL A 326 6.11 -9.78 12.40
C VAL A 326 7.06 -8.84 11.67
N ARG A 327 8.37 -9.05 11.84
CA ARG A 327 9.41 -8.36 11.08
C ARG A 327 9.58 -9.04 9.73
N ARG A 328 9.63 -8.25 8.66
CA ARG A 328 9.81 -8.71 7.29
C ARG A 328 10.99 -7.97 6.66
N PRO A 329 12.11 -8.65 6.38
CA PRO A 329 13.19 -8.07 5.60
C PRO A 329 12.68 -7.62 4.24
N LEU A 330 13.06 -6.42 3.83
CA LEU A 330 12.68 -5.90 2.52
C LEU A 330 13.53 -6.55 1.43
N GLN A 331 12.82 -7.05 0.42
CA GLN A 331 13.40 -7.60 -0.81
C GLN A 331 13.58 -6.52 -1.89
N SER A 332 13.05 -5.33 -1.66
CA SER A 332 13.29 -4.10 -2.41
C SER A 332 14.02 -3.08 -1.50
N ARG A 333 14.67 -2.08 -2.10
CA ARG A 333 15.52 -1.08 -1.42
C ARG A 333 15.38 0.28 -2.11
N PHE A 334 14.14 0.74 -2.31
CA PHE A 334 13.89 2.08 -2.85
C PHE A 334 14.01 3.15 -1.77
N THR A 335 13.83 2.77 -0.51
CA THR A 335 14.09 3.57 0.68
C THR A 335 15.31 3.03 1.46
N ASP A 336 15.76 3.77 2.48
CA ASP A 336 16.80 3.30 3.41
C ASP A 336 16.29 2.25 4.42
N LEU A 337 15.00 1.87 4.35
CA LEU A 337 14.43 0.85 5.21
C LEU A 337 15.01 -0.52 4.84
N ARG A 338 15.42 -1.29 5.84
CA ARG A 338 15.91 -2.66 5.64
C ARG A 338 14.83 -3.73 5.86
N GLU A 339 13.81 -3.37 6.60
CA GLU A 339 12.73 -4.25 7.03
C GLU A 339 11.46 -3.45 7.34
N LEU A 340 10.32 -4.13 7.34
CA LEU A 340 9.04 -3.61 7.79
C LEU A 340 8.44 -4.48 8.90
N TRP A 341 7.75 -3.85 9.84
CA TRP A 341 6.87 -4.50 10.79
C TRP A 341 5.47 -4.55 10.19
N LEU A 342 5.01 -5.74 9.84
CA LEU A 342 3.70 -5.96 9.24
C LEU A 342 2.81 -6.76 10.21
N PRO A 343 1.48 -6.52 10.21
CA PRO A 343 0.52 -7.38 10.90
C PRO A 343 0.67 -8.82 10.46
N ASP A 344 0.73 -9.73 11.43
CA ASP A 344 0.85 -11.17 11.20
C ASP A 344 -0.26 -11.68 10.27
N VAL A 345 -1.48 -11.16 10.43
CA VAL A 345 -2.62 -11.50 9.55
C VAL A 345 -2.37 -11.15 8.09
N VAL A 346 -1.67 -10.04 7.79
CA VAL A 346 -1.33 -9.67 6.39
C VAL A 346 -0.32 -10.66 5.81
N VAL A 347 0.60 -11.16 6.61
CA VAL A 347 1.68 -12.06 6.16
C VAL A 347 1.21 -13.50 6.05
N ARG A 348 0.23 -13.92 6.86
CA ARG A 348 -0.22 -15.32 6.96
C ARG A 348 -1.43 -15.66 6.11
N SER A 349 -2.19 -14.66 5.63
CA SER A 349 -3.28 -14.92 4.71
C SER A 349 -2.75 -15.47 3.40
N ASP A 350 -3.43 -16.49 2.86
CA ASP A 350 -3.07 -17.07 1.57
C ASP A 350 -3.35 -16.10 0.41
N VAL A 351 -4.30 -15.18 0.60
CA VAL A 351 -4.69 -14.14 -0.36
C VAL A 351 -4.93 -12.83 0.37
N VAL A 352 -4.20 -11.78 0.00
CA VAL A 352 -4.44 -10.40 0.41
C VAL A 352 -5.08 -9.63 -0.73
N VAL A 353 -6.26 -9.07 -0.50
CA VAL A 353 -7.04 -8.33 -1.50
C VAL A 353 -7.00 -6.84 -1.19
N SER A 354 -6.32 -6.05 -2.03
CA SER A 354 -6.37 -4.58 -1.93
C SER A 354 -7.67 -4.07 -2.54
N MET A 355 -8.47 -3.34 -1.77
CA MET A 355 -9.70 -2.73 -2.26
C MET A 355 -9.62 -1.21 -2.16
N PRO A 356 -8.84 -0.51 -3.01
CA PRO A 356 -8.68 0.93 -2.93
C PRO A 356 -9.92 1.69 -3.43
N LYS A 357 -10.10 2.92 -2.94
CA LYS A 357 -10.94 3.92 -3.61
C LYS A 357 -10.16 4.53 -4.77
N MET A 358 -10.77 4.64 -5.96
CA MET A 358 -10.20 5.33 -7.11
C MET A 358 -10.14 6.84 -6.84
N LYS A 359 -8.94 7.38 -6.60
CA LYS A 359 -8.80 8.82 -6.30
C LYS A 359 -7.49 9.45 -6.72
N THR A 360 -7.49 10.78 -6.87
CA THR A 360 -6.27 11.58 -7.01
C THR A 360 -5.57 11.78 -5.66
N HIS A 361 -4.28 12.14 -5.69
CA HIS A 361 -3.48 12.36 -4.47
C HIS A 361 -2.53 13.55 -4.63
N HIS A 362 -2.58 14.50 -3.70
CA HIS A 362 -1.81 15.75 -3.77
C HIS A 362 -0.29 15.61 -3.67
N TRP A 363 0.24 14.44 -3.28
CA TRP A 363 1.69 14.15 -3.31
C TRP A 363 2.11 13.01 -4.25
N GLY A 364 1.16 12.26 -4.82
CA GLY A 364 1.48 11.02 -5.55
C GLY A 364 0.74 10.87 -6.87
N GLY A 365 0.04 11.91 -7.33
CA GLY A 365 -0.80 11.88 -8.52
C GLY A 365 -2.11 11.14 -8.30
N VAL A 366 -2.03 9.82 -8.03
CA VAL A 366 -3.17 8.93 -7.84
C VAL A 366 -3.00 8.03 -6.61
N THR A 367 -4.12 7.59 -6.03
CA THR A 367 -4.20 6.55 -4.99
C THR A 367 -4.98 5.38 -5.55
N LEU A 368 -4.32 4.24 -5.61
CA LEU A 368 -4.89 2.98 -6.06
C LEU A 368 -4.33 1.85 -5.17
N SER A 369 -4.16 0.65 -5.69
CA SER A 369 -3.91 -0.58 -4.93
C SER A 369 -2.55 -0.58 -4.25
N LEU A 370 -1.49 -0.14 -4.93
CA LEU A 370 -0.14 -0.09 -4.36
C LEU A 370 -0.08 0.90 -3.19
N LYS A 371 -0.63 2.10 -3.35
CA LYS A 371 -0.71 3.11 -2.27
C LYS A 371 -1.56 2.63 -1.10
N ASN A 372 -2.61 1.85 -1.35
CA ASN A 372 -3.51 1.33 -0.32
C ASN A 372 -2.82 0.36 0.66
N CYS A 373 -1.70 -0.25 0.25
CA CYS A 373 -0.84 -1.07 1.12
C CYS A 373 -0.28 -0.30 2.32
N PHE A 374 -0.27 1.04 2.28
CA PHE A 374 0.07 1.85 3.46
C PHE A 374 -0.83 1.55 4.66
N GLY A 375 -2.08 1.08 4.49
CA GLY A 375 -2.88 0.68 5.65
C GLY A 375 -2.36 -0.59 6.36
N CYS A 376 -1.49 -1.37 5.72
CA CYS A 376 -0.87 -2.56 6.29
C CYS A 376 0.36 -2.26 7.15
N VAL A 377 0.92 -1.05 7.11
CA VAL A 377 2.00 -0.67 8.03
C VAL A 377 1.40 0.03 9.27
N PRO A 378 1.53 -0.53 10.49
CA PRO A 378 0.81 -0.03 11.67
C PRO A 378 1.26 1.38 12.10
N GLY A 379 0.30 2.27 12.33
CA GLY A 379 0.57 3.61 12.86
C GLY A 379 1.29 3.60 14.21
N ARG A 380 1.11 2.55 15.03
CA ARG A 380 1.85 2.41 16.31
C ARG A 380 3.36 2.25 16.16
N VAL A 381 3.83 1.85 14.98
CA VAL A 381 5.26 1.71 14.64
C VAL A 381 5.73 2.90 13.82
N TYR A 382 4.95 3.32 12.84
CA TYR A 382 5.37 4.31 11.83
C TYR A 382 4.84 5.73 12.07
N GLY A 383 4.05 5.92 13.12
CA GLY A 383 3.36 7.16 13.47
C GLY A 383 2.03 7.35 12.73
N TRP A 384 1.32 8.41 13.06
CA TRP A 384 0.12 8.89 12.36
C TRP A 384 0.44 10.29 11.79
N PRO A 385 0.36 10.53 10.46
CA PRO A 385 -0.11 9.68 9.36
C PRO A 385 0.98 8.82 8.69
N LYS A 386 1.80 8.11 9.46
CA LYS A 386 2.92 7.29 8.96
C LYS A 386 4.00 8.17 8.31
N ASN A 387 4.30 9.29 8.98
CA ASN A 387 5.18 10.34 8.48
C ASN A 387 6.53 9.78 8.05
N VAL A 388 7.12 8.84 8.80
CA VAL A 388 8.43 8.26 8.47
C VAL A 388 8.50 7.78 7.02
N LEU A 389 7.43 7.18 6.50
CA LEU A 389 7.34 6.73 5.11
C LEU A 389 7.16 7.87 4.11
N HIS A 390 6.45 8.93 4.48
CA HIS A 390 6.29 10.10 3.61
C HIS A 390 7.61 10.90 3.49
N TRP A 391 8.36 11.03 4.58
CA TRP A 391 9.66 11.73 4.60
C TRP A 391 10.79 10.91 3.96
N ALA A 392 10.68 9.57 3.95
CA ALA A 392 11.64 8.68 3.30
C ALA A 392 11.51 8.63 1.75
N GLY A 393 10.61 9.44 1.18
CA GLY A 393 10.22 9.37 -0.23
C GLY A 393 8.90 8.61 -0.36
N LEU A 394 7.82 9.34 -0.65
CA LEU A 394 6.47 8.75 -0.73
C LEU A 394 6.39 7.68 -1.81
N GLU A 395 6.87 7.98 -3.01
CA GLU A 395 6.84 7.06 -4.14
C GLU A 395 7.68 5.81 -3.89
N GLN A 396 8.90 6.00 -3.39
CA GLN A 396 9.81 4.90 -3.02
C GLN A 396 9.20 4.01 -1.94
N SER A 397 8.57 4.62 -0.94
CA SER A 397 7.87 3.90 0.13
C SER A 397 6.65 3.14 -0.38
N ILE A 398 5.94 3.64 -1.40
CA ILE A 398 4.84 2.88 -2.04
C ILE A 398 5.38 1.59 -2.64
N VAL A 399 6.47 1.68 -3.39
CA VAL A 399 7.09 0.51 -4.01
C VAL A 399 7.56 -0.48 -2.95
N ASP A 400 8.31 -0.04 -1.94
CA ASP A 400 8.81 -0.93 -0.89
C ASP A 400 7.70 -1.59 -0.06
N VAL A 401 6.68 -0.83 0.33
CA VAL A 401 5.55 -1.35 1.11
C VAL A 401 4.72 -2.32 0.27
N ALA A 402 4.42 -1.99 -0.99
CA ALA A 402 3.67 -2.89 -1.87
C ALA A 402 4.45 -4.18 -2.17
N ALA A 403 5.77 -4.09 -2.38
CA ALA A 403 6.64 -5.25 -2.59
C ALA A 403 6.77 -6.16 -1.35
N ALA A 404 6.55 -5.61 -0.15
CA ALA A 404 6.53 -6.36 1.10
C ALA A 404 5.17 -6.97 1.43
N VAL A 405 4.07 -6.25 1.15
CA VAL A 405 2.69 -6.70 1.38
C VAL A 405 2.24 -7.69 0.31
N ARG A 406 2.58 -7.43 -0.95
CA ARG A 406 2.22 -8.21 -2.16
C ARG A 406 0.72 -8.56 -2.23
N PRO A 407 -0.16 -7.57 -2.48
CA PRO A 407 -1.56 -7.90 -2.73
C PRO A 407 -1.69 -8.85 -3.92
N ASP A 408 -2.38 -9.97 -3.72
CA ASP A 408 -2.62 -10.99 -4.75
C ASP A 408 -3.77 -10.60 -5.69
N ILE A 409 -4.71 -9.78 -5.19
CA ILE A 409 -5.88 -9.32 -5.93
C ILE A 409 -6.10 -7.85 -5.63
N ALA A 410 -6.48 -7.09 -6.65
CA ALA A 410 -6.94 -5.72 -6.54
C ALA A 410 -8.39 -5.58 -6.99
N ILE A 411 -9.20 -4.85 -6.22
CA ILE A 411 -10.58 -4.45 -6.55
C ILE A 411 -10.71 -2.94 -6.36
N VAL A 412 -10.49 -2.17 -7.43
CA VAL A 412 -10.54 -0.71 -7.39
C VAL A 412 -11.99 -0.24 -7.43
N ASP A 413 -12.40 0.45 -6.38
CA ASP A 413 -13.71 1.08 -6.24
C ASP A 413 -13.75 2.42 -6.99
N GLY A 414 -14.22 2.39 -8.24
CA GLY A 414 -14.46 3.56 -9.08
C GLY A 414 -15.93 3.91 -9.26
N ILE A 415 -16.87 3.25 -8.56
CA ILE A 415 -18.31 3.53 -8.69
C ILE A 415 -18.55 5.02 -8.41
N VAL A 416 -18.05 5.46 -7.25
CA VAL A 416 -17.84 6.86 -6.91
C VAL A 416 -16.42 7.01 -6.38
N GLY A 417 -15.55 7.62 -7.17
CA GLY A 417 -14.18 8.02 -6.84
C GLY A 417 -14.07 9.43 -6.27
N MET A 418 -12.84 9.91 -6.15
CA MET A 418 -12.52 11.27 -5.70
C MET A 418 -11.47 11.95 -6.61
N ASP A 419 -11.75 13.15 -7.11
CA ASP A 419 -10.80 13.93 -7.90
C ASP A 419 -10.42 15.28 -7.24
N GLY A 420 -9.42 15.97 -7.79
CA GLY A 420 -8.89 17.21 -7.23
C GLY A 420 -7.92 16.97 -6.08
N ASN A 421 -8.12 17.68 -4.96
CA ASN A 421 -7.21 17.70 -3.82
C ASN A 421 -7.40 16.50 -2.85
N GLY A 422 -7.37 15.29 -3.40
CA GLY A 422 -7.35 14.06 -2.60
C GLY A 422 -6.07 13.92 -1.77
N PRO A 423 -6.00 13.02 -0.77
CA PRO A 423 -6.91 11.89 -0.58
C PRO A 423 -8.10 12.15 0.37
N ILE A 424 -8.23 13.38 0.89
CA ILE A 424 -9.29 13.76 1.85
C ILE A 424 -10.13 14.93 1.30
N SER A 425 -9.49 15.99 0.79
CA SER A 425 -10.14 17.25 0.41
C SER A 425 -10.52 17.33 -1.07
N GLY A 426 -10.76 16.19 -1.70
CA GLY A 426 -11.21 16.12 -3.09
C GLY A 426 -12.73 16.14 -3.23
N GLU A 427 -13.21 16.16 -4.48
CA GLU A 427 -14.63 16.14 -4.83
C GLU A 427 -15.05 14.75 -5.33
N ARG A 428 -16.31 14.40 -5.13
CA ARG A 428 -16.85 13.11 -5.61
C ARG A 428 -16.87 13.07 -7.12
N LYS A 429 -16.45 11.95 -7.69
CA LYS A 429 -16.42 11.70 -9.13
C LYS A 429 -17.09 10.36 -9.45
N ASN A 430 -18.20 10.38 -10.17
CA ASN A 430 -18.87 9.16 -10.61
C ASN A 430 -18.13 8.59 -11.82
N ALA A 431 -17.24 7.61 -11.61
CA ALA A 431 -16.63 6.89 -12.73
C ALA A 431 -17.52 5.73 -13.18
N GLY A 432 -18.26 5.12 -12.25
CA GLY A 432 -19.25 4.07 -12.56
C GLY A 432 -18.62 2.73 -12.93
N LEU A 433 -17.43 2.45 -12.40
CA LEU A 433 -16.61 1.29 -12.77
C LEU A 433 -16.08 0.57 -11.53
N LEU A 434 -15.88 -0.74 -11.66
CA LEU A 434 -15.01 -1.53 -10.80
C LEU A 434 -13.88 -2.11 -11.67
N VAL A 435 -12.65 -2.03 -11.18
CA VAL A 435 -11.47 -2.59 -11.86
C VAL A 435 -10.91 -3.73 -11.04
N PHE A 436 -10.70 -4.88 -11.66
CA PHE A 436 -10.24 -6.10 -11.03
C PHE A 436 -8.93 -6.55 -11.67
N GLY A 437 -8.07 -7.18 -10.89
CA GLY A 437 -6.90 -7.89 -11.42
C GLY A 437 -6.19 -8.72 -10.36
N THR A 438 -5.42 -9.70 -10.81
CA THR A 438 -4.51 -10.52 -9.99
C THR A 438 -3.06 -10.00 -10.01
N ASP A 439 -2.85 -8.89 -10.73
CA ASP A 439 -1.63 -8.10 -10.72
C ASP A 439 -2.02 -6.67 -10.32
N PRO A 440 -1.65 -6.20 -9.11
CA PRO A 440 -2.03 -4.88 -8.63
C PRO A 440 -1.36 -3.74 -9.40
N VAL A 441 -0.20 -3.96 -10.05
CA VAL A 441 0.44 -2.95 -10.91
C VAL A 441 -0.39 -2.79 -12.18
N ALA A 442 -0.78 -3.90 -12.81
CA ALA A 442 -1.63 -3.88 -14.01
C ALA A 442 -3.00 -3.27 -13.71
N THR A 443 -3.59 -3.63 -12.57
CA THR A 443 -4.89 -3.08 -12.13
C THR A 443 -4.81 -1.58 -11.90
N ASP A 444 -3.72 -1.09 -11.28
CA ASP A 444 -3.50 0.33 -11.07
C ASP A 444 -3.24 1.07 -12.39
N ALA A 445 -2.53 0.46 -13.34
CA ALA A 445 -2.32 1.03 -14.67
C ALA A 445 -3.64 1.19 -15.46
N THR A 446 -4.48 0.15 -15.45
CA THR A 446 -5.83 0.17 -16.05
C THR A 446 -6.72 1.23 -15.39
N ALA A 447 -6.71 1.31 -14.05
CA ALA A 447 -7.47 2.31 -13.32
C ALA A 447 -6.96 3.75 -13.61
N ALA A 448 -5.65 3.95 -13.70
CA ALA A 448 -5.06 5.24 -14.08
C ALA A 448 -5.52 5.65 -15.48
N GLN A 449 -5.48 4.74 -16.46
CA GLN A 449 -5.99 5.00 -17.82
C GLN A 449 -7.46 5.42 -17.79
N ALA A 450 -8.31 4.70 -17.05
CA ALA A 450 -9.72 5.05 -16.88
C ALA A 450 -9.95 6.41 -16.20
N MET A 451 -8.98 6.89 -15.40
CA MET A 451 -9.00 8.24 -14.80
C MET A 451 -8.52 9.35 -15.77
N GLY A 452 -8.11 8.99 -17.00
CA GLY A 452 -7.46 9.91 -17.95
C GLY A 452 -6.03 10.28 -17.54
N VAL A 453 -5.34 9.35 -16.87
CA VAL A 453 -3.94 9.45 -16.44
C VAL A 453 -3.12 8.44 -17.25
N ASP A 454 -1.97 8.88 -17.76
CA ASP A 454 -0.98 8.01 -18.39
C ASP A 454 -0.26 7.20 -17.31
N PRO A 455 -0.44 5.86 -17.24
CA PRO A 455 0.13 5.05 -16.18
C PRO A 455 1.67 5.09 -16.16
N GLU A 456 2.32 5.24 -17.32
CA GLU A 456 3.79 5.26 -17.42
C GLU A 456 4.41 6.58 -16.90
N ARG A 457 3.58 7.60 -16.66
CA ARG A 457 4.02 8.87 -16.07
C ARG A 457 3.89 8.89 -14.55
N VAL A 458 3.21 7.90 -13.96
CA VAL A 458 3.06 7.81 -12.50
C VAL A 458 4.31 7.16 -11.92
N GLY A 459 5.20 7.96 -11.31
CA GLY A 459 6.56 7.54 -10.92
C GLY A 459 6.62 6.22 -10.16
N TYR A 460 5.88 6.07 -9.06
CA TYR A 460 5.87 4.82 -8.28
C TYR A 460 5.30 3.61 -9.05
N LEU A 461 4.39 3.85 -9.99
CA LEU A 461 3.74 2.79 -10.76
C LEU A 461 4.69 2.26 -11.83
N THR A 462 5.38 3.16 -12.53
CA THR A 462 6.44 2.82 -13.48
C THR A 462 7.59 2.09 -12.80
N GLU A 463 8.00 2.53 -11.60
CA GLU A 463 9.03 1.83 -10.82
C GLU A 463 8.59 0.42 -10.39
N ALA A 464 7.35 0.26 -9.94
CA ALA A 464 6.78 -1.05 -9.63
C ALA A 464 6.68 -1.94 -10.89
N GLY A 465 6.37 -1.35 -12.05
CA GLY A 465 6.32 -2.00 -13.36
C GLY A 465 7.61 -2.72 -13.78
N ARG A 466 8.74 -2.35 -13.19
CA ARG A 466 10.05 -2.95 -13.51
C ARG A 466 10.24 -4.35 -12.93
N PHE A 467 9.47 -4.72 -11.90
CA PHE A 467 9.71 -5.98 -11.16
C PHE A 467 8.52 -6.55 -10.38
N LEU A 468 7.54 -5.74 -10.00
CA LEU A 468 6.42 -6.17 -9.14
C LEU A 468 5.21 -6.64 -9.94
N GLY A 469 5.01 -6.09 -11.15
CA GLY A 469 3.88 -6.42 -12.01
C GLY A 469 3.95 -5.65 -13.33
N GLN A 470 2.95 -5.79 -14.19
CA GLN A 470 2.90 -5.22 -15.53
C GLN A 470 2.31 -3.82 -15.53
N VAL A 471 3.01 -2.84 -16.13
CA VAL A 471 2.52 -1.45 -16.26
C VAL A 471 2.09 -1.10 -17.69
N HIS A 472 2.65 -1.81 -18.68
CA HIS A 472 2.40 -1.54 -20.10
C HIS A 472 1.05 -2.12 -20.53
N LEU A 473 0.20 -1.24 -21.06
CA LEU A 473 -1.20 -1.56 -21.35
C LEU A 473 -1.38 -2.54 -22.52
N ASP A 474 -0.44 -2.57 -23.46
CA ASP A 474 -0.39 -3.50 -24.60
C ASP A 474 -0.05 -4.95 -24.19
N GLU A 475 0.59 -5.12 -23.03
CA GLU A 475 0.86 -6.43 -22.43
C GLU A 475 -0.29 -6.95 -21.54
N LEU A 476 -1.40 -6.20 -21.46
CA LEU A 476 -2.57 -6.61 -20.69
C LEU A 476 -3.56 -7.43 -21.52
N THR A 477 -4.11 -8.46 -20.90
CA THR A 477 -5.33 -9.12 -21.38
C THR A 477 -6.52 -8.45 -20.70
N GLN A 478 -7.20 -7.55 -21.41
CA GLN A 478 -8.37 -6.82 -20.93
C GLN A 478 -9.65 -7.65 -21.08
N ALA A 479 -10.42 -7.76 -20.00
CA ALA A 479 -11.77 -8.32 -19.98
C ALA A 479 -12.83 -7.27 -19.61
N GLY A 480 -14.07 -7.45 -20.05
CA GLY A 480 -15.12 -6.46 -19.86
C GLY A 480 -14.94 -5.23 -20.76
N GLU A 481 -15.07 -4.04 -20.19
CA GLU A 481 -14.99 -2.77 -20.91
C GLU A 481 -13.54 -2.39 -21.26
N ASP A 482 -13.37 -1.66 -22.35
CA ASP A 482 -12.10 -1.02 -22.69
C ASP A 482 -11.91 0.23 -21.80
N PRO A 483 -10.83 0.30 -20.98
CA PRO A 483 -10.60 1.40 -20.04
C PRO A 483 -10.46 2.78 -20.70
N GLY A 484 -9.97 2.85 -21.94
CA GLY A 484 -9.87 4.10 -22.70
C GLY A 484 -11.25 4.58 -23.19
N ARG A 485 -12.14 3.66 -23.60
CA ARG A 485 -13.51 3.97 -24.05
C ARG A 485 -14.44 4.36 -22.90
N VAL A 486 -14.23 3.80 -21.71
CA VAL A 486 -15.02 4.13 -20.52
C VAL A 486 -14.34 5.14 -19.60
N ALA A 487 -13.26 5.76 -20.06
CA ALA A 487 -12.49 6.72 -19.29
C ALA A 487 -13.38 7.89 -18.85
N VAL A 488 -13.29 8.23 -17.57
CA VAL A 488 -13.92 9.40 -16.98
C VAL A 488 -12.79 10.27 -16.43
N PRO A 489 -12.35 11.33 -17.13
CA PRO A 489 -11.20 12.11 -16.70
C PRO A 489 -11.39 12.73 -15.31
N PHE A 490 -10.51 12.40 -14.37
CA PHE A 490 -10.46 12.95 -13.02
C PHE A 490 -9.74 14.28 -13.05
N ARG A 491 -10.21 15.34 -12.39
CA ARG A 491 -9.45 16.59 -12.24
C ARG A 491 -8.16 16.35 -11.45
N LEU A 492 -7.01 16.62 -12.07
CA LEU A 492 -5.70 16.59 -11.41
C LEU A 492 -5.37 17.97 -10.85
N LEU A 493 -4.53 18.02 -9.81
CA LEU A 493 -3.94 19.29 -9.38
C LEU A 493 -2.95 19.80 -10.45
N PRO A 494 -2.72 21.13 -10.54
CA PRO A 494 -1.84 21.71 -11.56
C PRO A 494 -0.44 21.08 -11.64
N GLU A 495 0.16 20.75 -10.48
CA GLU A 495 1.46 20.08 -10.40
C GLU A 495 1.49 18.69 -11.06
N PHE A 496 0.35 18.02 -11.17
CA PHE A 496 0.20 16.70 -11.81
C PHE A 496 -0.41 16.78 -13.21
N ALA A 497 -0.51 17.96 -13.82
CA ALA A 497 -1.03 18.11 -15.19
C ALA A 497 -0.22 17.29 -16.22
N HIS A 498 1.08 17.12 -15.97
CA HIS A 498 1.98 16.31 -16.80
C HIS A 498 1.61 14.82 -16.87
N LEU A 499 0.82 14.31 -15.92
CA LEU A 499 0.38 12.91 -15.90
C LEU A 499 -0.74 12.61 -16.90
N ARG A 500 -1.27 13.61 -17.61
CA ARG A 500 -2.38 13.41 -18.55
C ARG A 500 -1.98 12.59 -19.77
N ALA A 501 -2.79 11.59 -20.10
CA ALA A 501 -2.71 10.90 -21.39
C ALA A 501 -2.84 11.89 -22.55
N GLY A 502 -2.00 11.76 -23.57
CA GLY A 502 -2.03 12.59 -24.78
C GLY A 502 -1.41 14.00 -24.65
N THR A 503 -0.88 14.39 -23.48
CA THR A 503 -0.10 15.64 -23.37
C THR A 503 1.35 15.42 -23.78
N THR A 504 1.93 16.23 -24.66
CA THR A 504 3.40 16.24 -24.85
C THR A 504 4.05 16.73 -23.56
N ALA A 505 5.10 16.05 -23.09
CA ALA A 505 5.77 16.41 -21.85
C ALA A 505 6.34 17.84 -21.96
N SER A 506 5.71 18.82 -21.29
CA SER A 506 6.32 20.13 -21.12
C SER A 506 7.41 20.01 -20.06
N ALA A 507 8.61 20.48 -20.40
CA ALA A 507 9.75 20.46 -19.49
C ALA A 507 9.41 21.10 -18.13
N PRO A 508 9.93 20.56 -17.02
CA PRO A 508 9.64 21.11 -15.69
C PRO A 508 10.07 22.59 -15.62
N PRO A 509 9.30 23.45 -14.94
CA PRO A 509 9.66 24.86 -14.80
C PRO A 509 11.00 24.96 -14.06
N ALA A 510 11.95 25.68 -14.67
CA ALA A 510 13.25 25.94 -14.09
C ALA A 510 13.08 26.52 -12.68
N ARG A 511 13.73 25.89 -11.70
CA ARG A 511 13.84 26.44 -10.34
C ARG A 511 14.43 27.84 -10.46
N SER A 512 13.66 28.87 -10.10
CA SER A 512 14.16 30.23 -10.02
C SER A 512 15.33 30.28 -9.03
N GLY A 513 16.52 30.53 -9.59
CA GLY A 513 17.72 30.76 -8.82
C GLY A 513 17.49 31.93 -7.87
N LYS A 514 17.78 31.72 -6.59
CA LYS A 514 17.94 32.81 -5.64
C LYS A 514 19.10 33.66 -6.13
N GLY A 515 18.78 34.86 -6.60
CA GLY A 515 19.77 35.90 -6.86
C GLY A 515 20.56 36.18 -5.58
N SER A 516 21.86 36.04 -5.70
CA SER A 516 22.85 36.65 -4.81
C SER A 516 22.76 38.17 -4.95
N GLY A 517 22.28 38.85 -3.93
CA GLY A 517 22.48 40.28 -3.76
C GLY A 517 23.74 40.51 -2.93
N ALA A 518 24.73 41.16 -3.55
CA ALA A 518 25.81 41.86 -2.88
C ALA A 518 25.27 43.09 -2.13
#